data_AF-A0A561PZB4-F1
#
_entry.id   AF-A0A561PZB4-F1
#
_cell.length_a   1.000
_cell.length_b   1.000
_cell.length_c   1.000
_cell.angle_alpha   90.00
_cell.angle_beta   90.00
_cell.angle_gamma   90.00
#
_symmetry.space_group_name_H-M   'P 1'
#
loop_
_entity.id
_entity.type
_entity.pdbx_description
1 polymer ?
#
loop_
_entity_poly.entity_id
_entity_poly.type
_entity_poly.pdbx_seq_one_letter_code
_entity_poly.pdbx_strand_id
1 'polypeptide(L)'
;MPQSLWLFVFTAVVYGLQNIPGPDGVLMILLASMWPLVTINAGFVFMAVEALTGRVSMGWLLPVVLYFGGNIVIAGISNLQLSQFEQAVEQYNATKLIPFSPATDSLLIKTQANIAPAPRSLVANYDIPVVFTQDLSTREKQITALRVGVDPLCKQLWRDQAAGKGNRRIFGYLDHSRKHSPLVQNMCTYQQPQSPQGRMVTVTANPPVVDDSFLLMTNKQTITVTSTTGLTTNLLYADATPLSWFPLPFGGCFRGPGDNKSRCEFGLLRVFSVPAMGGTHSATDLLAKALSIKASIATERRDKIRSTQAPN
;
A
#
# COMPACT_ATOMS: atom_id res chain seq x y z
N MET A 1 -27.20 36.28 -13.03
CA MET A 1 -26.76 35.11 -12.24
C MET A 1 -25.98 34.19 -13.16
N PRO A 2 -24.82 33.64 -12.74
CA PRO A 2 -23.99 32.77 -13.58
C PRO A 2 -24.77 31.52 -14.03
N GLN A 3 -24.69 31.14 -15.31
CA GLN A 3 -25.32 29.90 -15.78
C GLN A 3 -24.58 28.67 -15.24
N SER A 4 -23.30 28.82 -14.94
CA SER A 4 -22.46 27.83 -14.28
C SER A 4 -23.01 27.31 -12.94
N LEU A 5 -23.90 28.06 -12.27
CA LEU A 5 -24.55 27.61 -11.03
C LEU A 5 -25.38 26.33 -11.20
N TRP A 6 -25.87 26.05 -12.40
CA TRP A 6 -26.61 24.82 -12.69
C TRP A 6 -25.78 23.55 -12.48
N LEU A 7 -24.45 23.61 -12.61
CA LEU A 7 -23.59 22.45 -12.37
C LEU A 7 -23.53 22.09 -10.87
N PHE A 8 -23.55 23.10 -10.00
CA PHE A 8 -23.61 22.88 -8.55
C PHE A 8 -24.99 22.37 -8.13
N VAL A 9 -26.06 22.95 -8.69
CA VAL A 9 -27.44 22.49 -8.47
C VAL A 9 -27.59 21.03 -8.91
N PHE A 10 -27.10 20.68 -10.10
CA PHE A 10 -27.08 19.31 -10.58
C PHE A 10 -26.37 18.36 -9.61
N THR A 11 -25.20 18.76 -9.10
CA THR A 11 -24.44 17.97 -8.12
C THR A 11 -25.25 17.77 -6.82
N ALA A 12 -25.87 18.81 -6.30
CA ALA A 12 -26.69 18.75 -5.10
C ALA A 12 -27.92 17.85 -5.28
N VAL A 13 -28.58 17.94 -6.44
CA VAL A 13 -29.72 17.07 -6.79
C VAL A 13 -29.28 15.61 -6.87
N VAL A 14 -28.19 15.31 -7.57
CA VAL A 14 -27.66 13.95 -7.71
C VAL A 14 -27.27 13.37 -6.35
N TYR A 15 -26.58 14.16 -5.52
CA TYR A 15 -26.23 13.74 -4.16
C TYR A 15 -27.48 13.50 -3.29
N GLY A 16 -28.49 14.38 -3.38
CA GLY A 16 -29.77 14.20 -2.72
C GLY A 16 -30.50 12.92 -3.17
N LEU A 17 -30.49 12.62 -4.47
CA LEU A 17 -31.07 11.39 -5.01
C LEU A 17 -30.36 10.13 -4.52
N GLN A 18 -29.05 10.17 -4.27
CA GLN A 18 -28.32 9.03 -3.69
C GLN A 18 -28.71 8.73 -2.24
N ASN A 19 -29.36 9.65 -1.54
CA ASN A 19 -29.89 9.39 -0.19
C ASN A 19 -31.18 8.58 -0.20
N ILE A 20 -31.82 8.42 -1.37
CA ILE A 20 -33.07 7.67 -1.52
C ILE A 20 -32.74 6.21 -1.91
N PRO A 21 -33.24 5.21 -1.17
CA PRO A 21 -33.10 3.81 -1.56
C PRO A 21 -33.73 3.53 -2.93
N GLY A 22 -33.00 2.86 -3.82
CA GLY A 22 -33.42 2.51 -5.18
C GLY A 22 -32.59 3.24 -6.24
N PRO A 23 -32.73 4.58 -6.37
CA PRO A 23 -31.88 5.39 -7.25
C PRO A 23 -30.38 5.28 -6.93
N ASP A 24 -30.02 5.09 -5.66
CA ASP A 24 -28.64 4.96 -5.19
C ASP A 24 -27.87 3.86 -5.92
N GLY A 25 -28.47 2.68 -6.13
CA GLY A 25 -27.84 1.57 -6.85
C GLY A 25 -27.53 1.88 -8.31
N VAL A 26 -28.48 2.52 -9.02
CA VAL A 26 -28.27 2.94 -10.42
C VAL A 26 -27.22 4.04 -10.50
N LEU A 27 -27.27 5.01 -9.60
CA LEU A 27 -26.30 6.10 -9.53
C LEU A 27 -24.90 5.61 -9.18
N MET A 28 -24.78 4.57 -8.35
CA MET A 28 -23.50 3.92 -8.06
C MET A 28 -22.89 3.28 -9.32
N ILE A 29 -23.69 2.60 -10.14
CA ILE A 29 -23.26 2.04 -11.44
C ILE A 29 -22.81 3.14 -12.40
N LEU A 30 -23.48 4.29 -12.37
CA LEU A 30 -23.14 5.47 -13.18
C LEU A 30 -21.98 6.30 -12.59
N LEU A 31 -21.33 5.82 -11.52
CA LEU A 31 -20.24 6.51 -10.83
C LEU A 31 -20.63 7.93 -10.39
N ALA A 32 -21.88 8.13 -9.98
CA ALA A 32 -22.39 9.42 -9.57
C ALA A 32 -21.57 10.05 -8.43
N SER A 33 -20.91 9.23 -7.60
CA SER A 33 -20.01 9.71 -6.54
C SER A 33 -18.76 10.44 -7.06
N MET A 34 -18.37 10.19 -8.32
CA MET A 34 -17.26 10.87 -9.01
C MET A 34 -17.73 12.13 -9.75
N TRP A 35 -19.03 12.33 -9.97
CA TRP A 35 -19.53 13.48 -10.73
C TRP A 35 -19.16 14.83 -10.10
N PRO A 36 -19.18 15.02 -8.76
CA PRO A 36 -18.73 16.26 -8.13
C PRO A 36 -17.35 16.72 -8.59
N LEU A 37 -16.43 15.78 -8.85
CA LEU A 37 -15.08 16.06 -9.35
C LEU A 37 -15.13 16.89 -10.64
N VAL A 38 -16.04 16.57 -11.55
CA VAL A 38 -16.18 17.24 -12.84
C VAL A 38 -17.08 18.47 -12.70
N THR A 39 -18.26 18.32 -12.11
CA THR A 39 -19.31 19.34 -12.13
C THR A 39 -18.98 20.54 -11.27
N ILE A 40 -18.38 20.35 -10.08
CA ILE A 40 -18.00 21.46 -9.20
C ILE A 40 -16.82 22.23 -9.79
N ASN A 41 -15.77 21.52 -10.23
CA ASN A 41 -14.62 22.15 -10.86
C ASN A 41 -15.00 22.88 -12.16
N ALA A 42 -15.79 22.26 -13.03
CA ALA A 42 -16.31 22.92 -14.24
C ALA A 42 -17.21 24.11 -13.90
N GLY A 43 -18.03 24.01 -12.85
CA GLY A 43 -18.84 25.10 -12.33
C GLY A 43 -18.00 26.32 -11.98
N PHE A 44 -16.92 26.15 -11.21
CA PHE A 44 -16.03 27.26 -10.86
C PHE A 44 -15.26 27.80 -12.06
N VAL A 45 -14.79 26.94 -12.97
CA VAL A 45 -14.10 27.38 -14.20
C VAL A 45 -15.02 28.22 -15.08
N PHE A 46 -16.25 27.76 -15.33
CA PHE A 46 -17.21 28.53 -16.13
C PHE A 46 -17.64 29.81 -15.44
N MET A 47 -17.80 29.80 -14.11
CA MET A 47 -18.06 31.02 -13.34
C MET A 47 -16.95 32.07 -13.54
N ALA A 48 -15.69 31.65 -13.55
CA ALA A 48 -14.56 32.54 -13.83
C ALA A 48 -14.62 33.09 -15.26
N VAL A 49 -14.89 32.25 -16.25
CA VAL A 49 -15.03 32.66 -17.66
C VAL A 49 -16.18 33.65 -17.84
N GLU A 50 -17.34 33.40 -17.24
CA GLU A 50 -18.50 34.30 -17.30
C GLU A 50 -18.19 35.67 -16.67
N ALA A 51 -17.46 35.70 -15.56
CA ALA A 51 -17.04 36.94 -14.91
C ALA A 51 -16.02 37.71 -15.76
N LEU A 52 -14.99 37.02 -16.28
CA LEU A 52 -13.93 37.63 -17.09
C LEU A 52 -14.42 38.16 -18.43
N THR A 53 -15.46 37.55 -19.00
CA THR A 53 -16.11 38.00 -20.25
C THR A 53 -17.17 39.09 -20.03
N GLY A 54 -17.39 39.53 -18.79
CA GLY A 54 -18.37 40.56 -18.44
C GLY A 54 -19.83 40.10 -18.51
N ARG A 55 -20.10 38.80 -18.65
CA ARG A 55 -21.47 38.24 -18.62
C ARG A 55 -22.08 38.31 -17.22
N VAL A 56 -21.24 38.31 -16.18
CA VAL A 56 -21.62 38.52 -14.78
C VAL A 56 -20.63 39.47 -14.09
N SER A 57 -20.98 39.95 -12.90
CA SER A 57 -20.10 40.79 -12.09
C SER A 57 -18.80 40.06 -11.72
N MET A 58 -17.68 40.81 -11.73
CA MET A 58 -16.36 40.34 -11.27
C MET A 58 -16.36 39.84 -9.83
N GLY A 59 -17.33 40.23 -9.00
CA GLY A 59 -17.49 39.71 -7.64
C GLY A 59 -17.63 38.18 -7.58
N TRP A 60 -18.08 37.53 -8.66
CA TRP A 60 -18.15 36.06 -8.76
C TRP A 60 -16.78 35.37 -8.85
N LEU A 61 -15.69 36.11 -9.04
CA LEU A 61 -14.34 35.55 -8.92
C LEU A 61 -13.95 35.24 -7.47
N LEU A 62 -14.56 35.90 -6.48
CA LEU A 62 -14.24 35.66 -5.07
C LEU A 62 -14.42 34.19 -4.66
N PRO A 63 -15.59 33.53 -4.87
CA PRO A 63 -15.74 32.12 -4.52
C PRO A 63 -14.82 31.20 -5.32
N VAL A 64 -14.48 31.53 -6.57
CA VAL A 64 -13.49 30.77 -7.37
C VAL A 64 -12.11 30.83 -6.72
N VAL A 65 -11.65 32.03 -6.35
CA VAL A 65 -10.35 32.25 -5.69
C VAL A 65 -10.32 31.56 -4.33
N LEU A 66 -11.38 31.65 -3.53
CA LEU A 66 -11.45 30.96 -2.25
C LEU A 66 -11.40 29.44 -2.40
N TYR A 67 -12.06 28.88 -3.41
CA TYR A 67 -12.07 27.44 -3.66
C TYR A 67 -10.69 26.92 -4.07
N PHE A 68 -10.11 27.46 -5.15
CA PHE A 68 -8.81 26.97 -5.64
C PHE A 68 -7.65 27.46 -4.79
N GLY A 69 -7.64 28.72 -4.39
CA GLY A 69 -6.61 29.30 -3.52
C GLY A 69 -6.62 28.67 -2.13
N GLY A 70 -7.80 28.47 -1.54
CA GLY A 70 -7.95 27.74 -0.29
C GLY A 70 -7.41 26.32 -0.39
N ASN A 71 -7.73 25.60 -1.47
CA ASN A 71 -7.19 24.25 -1.71
C ASN A 71 -5.66 24.23 -1.79
N ILE A 72 -5.05 25.17 -2.51
CA ILE A 72 -3.58 25.27 -2.62
C ILE A 72 -2.94 25.48 -1.25
N VAL A 73 -3.51 26.36 -0.41
CA VAL A 73 -2.98 26.63 0.93
C VAL A 73 -3.07 25.37 1.81
N ILE A 74 -4.24 24.72 1.89
CA ILE A 74 -4.40 23.52 2.73
C ILE A 74 -3.57 22.34 2.20
N ALA A 75 -3.45 22.18 0.88
CA ALA A 75 -2.58 21.17 0.28
C ALA A 75 -1.11 21.45 0.59
N GLY A 76 -0.68 22.72 0.54
CA GLY A 76 0.66 23.13 0.94
C GLY A 76 0.98 22.79 2.39
N ILE A 77 0.06 23.09 3.32
CA ILE A 77 0.21 22.73 4.75
C ILE A 77 0.26 21.20 4.92
N SER A 78 -0.63 20.47 4.24
CA SER A 78 -0.66 19.01 4.27
C SER A 78 0.66 18.38 3.79
N ASN A 79 1.21 18.87 2.69
CA ASN A 79 2.48 18.38 2.15
C ASN A 79 3.69 18.78 3.02
N LEU A 80 3.64 19.92 3.70
CA LEU A 80 4.63 20.29 4.70
C LEU A 80 4.60 19.32 5.90
N GLN A 81 3.41 19.01 6.41
CA GLN A 81 3.23 18.04 7.49
C GLN A 81 3.72 16.64 7.08
N LEU A 82 3.44 16.23 5.83
CA LEU A 82 3.97 14.99 5.28
C LEU A 82 5.50 14.96 5.34
N SER A 83 6.17 16.02 4.87
CA SER A 83 7.63 16.08 4.87
C SER A 83 8.23 16.02 6.29
N GLN A 84 7.62 16.71 7.25
CA GLN A 84 8.01 16.64 8.66
C GLN A 84 7.80 15.23 9.24
N PHE A 85 6.67 14.61 8.90
CA PHE A 85 6.33 13.26 9.34
C PHE A 85 7.30 12.22 8.77
N GLU A 86 7.63 12.31 7.48
CA GLU A 86 8.63 11.49 6.80
C GLU A 86 9.99 11.56 7.51
N GLN A 87 10.47 12.78 7.78
CA GLN A 87 11.74 12.99 8.49
C GLN A 87 11.72 12.38 9.89
N ALA A 88 10.61 12.52 10.63
CA ALA A 88 10.48 11.96 11.97
C ALA A 88 10.51 10.42 11.95
N VAL A 89 9.83 9.79 10.99
CA VAL A 89 9.82 8.33 10.82
C VAL A 89 11.20 7.84 10.36
N GLU A 90 11.85 8.54 9.43
CA GLU A 90 13.20 8.22 8.98
C GLU A 90 14.19 8.28 10.15
N GLN A 91 14.18 9.37 10.93
CA GLN A 91 15.05 9.53 12.10
C GLN A 91 14.79 8.45 13.16
N TYR A 92 13.53 8.08 13.39
CA TYR A 92 13.18 6.99 14.31
C TYR A 92 13.82 5.66 13.89
N ASN A 93 13.82 5.36 12.59
CA ASN A 93 14.33 4.11 12.04
C ASN A 93 15.85 4.14 11.76
N ALA A 94 16.48 5.31 11.60
CA ALA A 94 17.87 5.45 11.13
C ALA A 94 18.90 4.75 12.03
N THR A 95 18.62 4.63 13.33
CA THR A 95 19.52 4.01 14.31
C THR A 95 19.20 2.54 14.58
N LYS A 96 18.19 1.97 13.91
CA LYS A 96 17.70 0.61 14.17
C LYS A 96 18.43 -0.38 13.27
N LEU A 97 19.51 -0.94 13.80
CA LEU A 97 20.21 -2.07 13.19
C LEU A 97 19.98 -3.32 14.02
N ILE A 98 19.63 -4.41 13.33
CA ILE A 98 19.31 -5.69 13.93
C ILE A 98 20.35 -6.69 13.44
N PRO A 99 21.19 -7.24 14.33
CA PRO A 99 22.16 -8.26 13.95
C PRO A 99 21.45 -9.47 13.33
N PHE A 100 21.76 -9.74 12.06
CA PHE A 100 21.19 -10.86 11.32
C PHE A 100 22.18 -11.34 10.27
N SER A 101 22.40 -12.66 10.23
CA SER A 101 23.18 -13.31 9.18
C SER A 101 22.30 -14.33 8.45
N PRO A 102 21.99 -14.14 7.15
CA PRO A 102 21.19 -15.09 6.36
C PRO A 102 21.80 -16.51 6.28
N ALA A 103 23.09 -16.66 6.60
CA ALA A 103 23.79 -17.94 6.57
C ALA A 103 23.62 -18.76 7.86
N THR A 104 23.41 -18.11 9.01
CA THR A 104 23.36 -18.79 10.32
C THR A 104 22.02 -18.63 11.04
N ASP A 105 21.27 -17.59 10.68
CA ASP A 105 20.04 -17.20 11.36
C ASP A 105 18.83 -17.40 10.45
N SER A 106 17.73 -17.88 11.03
CA SER A 106 16.44 -18.00 10.37
C SER A 106 15.58 -16.77 10.63
N LEU A 107 14.97 -16.22 9.58
CA LEU A 107 13.98 -15.14 9.70
C LEU A 107 12.57 -15.73 9.73
N LEU A 108 11.86 -15.58 10.86
CA LEU A 108 10.46 -15.97 11.02
C LEU A 108 9.56 -14.74 11.04
N ILE A 109 8.61 -14.65 10.12
CA ILE A 109 7.59 -13.60 10.09
C ILE A 109 6.26 -14.20 10.54
N LYS A 110 5.76 -13.71 11.67
CA LYS A 110 4.44 -14.08 12.17
C LYS A 110 3.45 -13.04 11.66
N THR A 111 2.55 -13.48 10.79
CA THR A 111 1.58 -12.61 10.13
C THR A 111 0.19 -12.86 10.69
N GLN A 112 -0.56 -11.80 10.96
CA GLN A 112 -2.02 -11.84 10.84
C GLN A 112 -2.37 -11.33 9.43
N ALA A 113 -3.51 -11.73 8.87
CA ALA A 113 -3.85 -11.43 7.47
C ALA A 113 -3.65 -9.94 7.10
N ASN A 114 -3.08 -9.68 5.92
CA ASN A 114 -2.84 -8.35 5.35
C ASN A 114 -1.89 -7.42 6.12
N ILE A 115 -0.95 -7.97 6.91
CA ILE A 115 0.04 -7.19 7.65
C ILE A 115 1.41 -7.21 6.96
N ALA A 116 2.06 -6.04 6.89
CA ALA A 116 3.42 -5.91 6.41
C ALA A 116 4.43 -6.29 7.51
N PRO A 117 5.64 -6.80 7.18
CA PRO A 117 6.23 -6.88 5.84
C PRO A 117 5.81 -8.11 5.03
N ALA A 118 5.86 -8.01 3.70
CA ALA A 118 5.46 -9.07 2.79
C ALA A 118 6.59 -10.12 2.64
N PRO A 119 6.39 -11.38 3.09
CA PRO A 119 7.43 -12.40 3.06
C PRO A 119 7.91 -12.75 1.64
N ARG A 120 6.99 -12.73 0.66
CA ARG A 120 7.31 -12.98 -0.74
C ARG A 120 8.20 -11.91 -1.34
N SER A 121 7.99 -10.64 -0.98
CA SER A 121 8.84 -9.54 -1.45
C SER A 121 10.27 -9.68 -0.93
N LEU A 122 10.46 -10.16 0.31
CA LEU A 122 11.79 -10.39 0.88
C LEU A 122 12.59 -11.42 0.06
N VAL A 123 12.04 -12.62 -0.15
CA VAL A 123 12.74 -13.66 -0.94
C VAL A 123 12.86 -13.29 -2.42
N ALA A 124 12.00 -12.41 -2.93
CA ALA A 124 12.02 -11.98 -4.32
C ALA A 124 13.03 -10.86 -4.59
N ASN A 125 13.30 -9.98 -3.63
CA ASN A 125 14.08 -8.76 -3.88
C ASN A 125 15.41 -8.70 -3.11
N TYR A 126 15.61 -9.56 -2.11
CA TYR A 126 16.76 -9.52 -1.21
C TYR A 126 17.53 -10.84 -1.17
N ASP A 127 18.82 -10.77 -0.86
CA ASP A 127 19.73 -11.91 -0.73
C ASP A 127 19.47 -12.69 0.58
N ILE A 128 18.29 -13.29 0.66
CA ILE A 128 17.84 -14.15 1.75
C ILE A 128 17.38 -15.50 1.15
N PRO A 129 17.98 -16.63 1.56
CA PRO A 129 17.69 -17.92 0.93
C PRO A 129 16.31 -18.48 1.31
N VAL A 130 15.84 -18.17 2.51
CA VAL A 130 14.57 -18.65 3.05
C VAL A 130 13.97 -17.63 4.01
N VAL A 131 12.66 -17.45 3.92
CA VAL A 131 11.86 -16.74 4.93
C VAL A 131 10.83 -17.72 5.47
N PHE A 132 10.79 -17.86 6.79
CA PHE A 132 9.77 -18.66 7.45
C PHE A 132 8.55 -17.80 7.74
N THR A 133 7.36 -18.35 7.53
CA THR A 133 6.09 -17.67 7.81
C THR A 133 5.23 -18.50 8.72
N GLN A 134 4.59 -17.84 9.69
CA GLN A 134 3.60 -18.44 10.57
C GLN A 134 2.33 -17.59 10.55
N ASP A 135 1.24 -18.18 10.06
CA ASP A 135 -0.06 -17.52 10.06
C ASP A 135 -0.73 -17.68 11.43
N LEU A 136 -0.85 -16.56 12.14
CA LEU A 136 -1.45 -16.51 13.47
C LEU A 136 -2.99 -16.59 13.45
N SER A 137 -3.62 -16.48 12.28
CA SER A 137 -5.08 -16.61 12.12
C SER A 137 -5.56 -18.06 12.09
N THR A 138 -4.66 -19.00 11.79
CA THR A 138 -4.98 -20.44 11.71
C THR A 138 -4.81 -21.12 13.07
N ARG A 139 -5.67 -22.11 13.38
CA ARG A 139 -5.55 -22.89 14.62
C ARG A 139 -4.26 -23.71 14.68
N GLU A 140 -3.81 -24.22 13.53
CA GLU A 140 -2.65 -25.12 13.44
C GLU A 140 -1.30 -24.38 13.52
N LYS A 141 -1.28 -23.05 13.35
CA LYS A 141 -0.08 -22.18 13.45
C LYS A 141 1.16 -22.77 12.76
N GLN A 142 0.96 -23.45 11.62
CA GLN A 142 2.00 -24.19 10.93
C GLN A 142 3.06 -23.24 10.37
N ILE A 143 4.33 -23.57 10.58
CA ILE A 143 5.45 -22.81 10.01
C ILE A 143 5.75 -23.34 8.61
N THR A 144 5.83 -22.41 7.65
CA THR A 144 6.15 -22.69 6.25
C THR A 144 7.42 -21.96 5.85
N ALA A 145 8.30 -22.63 5.11
CA ALA A 145 9.46 -22.03 4.48
C ALA A 145 9.09 -21.56 3.08
N LEU A 146 9.34 -20.28 2.80
CA LEU A 146 9.23 -19.67 1.49
C LEU A 146 10.64 -19.53 0.89
N ARG A 147 10.81 -20.01 -0.34
CA ARG A 147 12.10 -20.05 -1.04
C ARG A 147 11.95 -19.68 -2.51
N VAL A 148 13.07 -19.35 -3.14
CA VAL A 148 13.20 -19.24 -4.59
C VAL A 148 13.83 -20.50 -5.14
N GLY A 149 13.20 -21.08 -6.16
CA GLY A 149 13.73 -22.19 -6.94
C GLY A 149 14.15 -21.73 -8.33
N VAL A 150 15.02 -22.51 -8.96
CA VAL A 150 15.41 -22.39 -10.37
C VAL A 150 15.17 -23.74 -11.06
N ASP A 151 15.13 -23.76 -12.39
CA ASP A 151 15.15 -25.02 -13.13
C ASP A 151 16.42 -25.84 -12.81
N PRO A 152 16.31 -27.19 -12.69
CA PRO A 152 15.15 -28.04 -13.03
C PRO A 152 14.10 -28.19 -11.91
N LEU A 153 14.38 -27.70 -10.70
CA LEU A 153 13.49 -27.86 -9.54
C LEU A 153 12.10 -27.27 -9.80
N CYS A 154 12.01 -26.07 -10.39
CA CYS A 154 10.72 -25.45 -10.67
C CYS A 154 9.83 -26.30 -11.58
N LYS A 155 10.39 -26.86 -12.67
CA LYS A 155 9.67 -27.78 -13.57
C LYS A 155 9.21 -29.05 -12.87
N GLN A 156 9.97 -29.57 -11.92
CA GLN A 156 9.54 -30.72 -11.12
C GLN A 156 8.38 -30.34 -10.21
N LEU A 157 8.53 -29.25 -9.47
CA LEU A 157 7.51 -28.76 -8.54
C LEU A 157 6.18 -28.50 -9.27
N TRP A 158 6.21 -27.83 -10.43
CA TRP A 158 4.99 -27.58 -11.22
C TRP A 158 4.28 -28.87 -11.64
N ARG A 159 5.04 -29.92 -12.01
CA ARG A 159 4.50 -31.25 -12.31
C ARG A 159 3.90 -31.92 -11.09
N ASP A 160 4.57 -31.84 -9.94
CA ASP A 160 4.07 -32.39 -8.68
C ASP A 160 2.73 -31.74 -8.29
N GLN A 161 2.66 -30.40 -8.34
CA GLN A 161 1.43 -29.66 -8.04
C GLN A 161 0.29 -30.00 -9.01
N ALA A 162 0.56 -30.10 -10.31
CA ALA A 162 -0.44 -30.50 -11.31
C ALA A 162 -0.94 -31.94 -11.08
N ALA A 163 -0.09 -32.82 -10.57
CA ALA A 163 -0.43 -34.20 -10.21
C ALA A 163 -1.10 -34.32 -8.81
N GLY A 164 -1.36 -33.21 -8.11
CA GLY A 164 -1.88 -33.21 -6.74
C GLY A 164 -0.92 -33.83 -5.72
N LYS A 165 0.38 -33.89 -6.04
CA LYS A 165 1.42 -34.48 -5.20
C LYS A 165 2.11 -33.40 -4.36
N GLY A 166 2.08 -33.59 -3.05
CA GLY A 166 2.88 -32.82 -2.08
C GLY A 166 2.18 -31.62 -1.46
N ASN A 167 2.61 -31.23 -0.26
CA ASN A 167 2.11 -30.08 0.48
C ASN A 167 2.85 -28.78 0.11
N ARG A 168 3.12 -28.58 -1.20
CA ARG A 168 3.89 -27.43 -1.69
C ARG A 168 2.99 -26.50 -2.50
N ARG A 169 3.11 -25.19 -2.27
CA ARG A 169 2.46 -24.16 -3.10
C ARG A 169 3.50 -23.44 -3.93
N ILE A 170 3.30 -23.40 -5.25
CA ILE A 170 4.25 -22.81 -6.18
C ILE A 170 3.61 -21.61 -6.87
N PHE A 171 4.42 -20.59 -7.08
CA PHE A 171 4.02 -19.37 -7.77
C PHE A 171 5.12 -18.98 -8.76
N GLY A 172 4.73 -18.27 -9.81
CA GLY A 172 5.67 -17.62 -10.71
C GLY A 172 6.58 -16.64 -9.94
N TYR A 173 7.82 -16.48 -10.42
CA TYR A 173 8.75 -15.50 -9.88
C TYR A 173 8.65 -14.19 -10.70
N LEU A 174 8.39 -13.08 -10.03
CA LEU A 174 8.28 -11.74 -10.64
C LEU A 174 9.53 -10.93 -10.31
N ASP A 175 10.13 -10.30 -11.33
CA ASP A 175 11.30 -9.42 -11.15
C ASP A 175 10.86 -7.99 -10.82
N HIS A 176 10.64 -7.71 -9.53
CA HIS A 176 10.20 -6.38 -9.08
C HIS A 176 11.25 -5.28 -9.25
N SER A 177 12.48 -5.60 -9.68
CA SER A 177 13.47 -4.57 -10.05
C SER A 177 13.11 -3.83 -11.34
N ARG A 178 12.13 -4.32 -12.10
CA ARG A 178 11.67 -3.73 -13.37
C ARG A 178 10.27 -3.15 -13.27
N LYS A 179 10.00 -2.09 -14.05
CA LYS A 179 8.76 -1.29 -14.08
C LYS A 179 7.45 -2.09 -14.22
N HIS A 180 7.49 -3.31 -14.77
CA HIS A 180 6.31 -4.17 -14.96
C HIS A 180 6.37 -5.49 -14.21
N SER A 181 7.35 -5.67 -13.31
CA SER A 181 7.54 -6.91 -12.55
C SER A 181 7.39 -8.18 -13.41
N PRO A 182 8.11 -8.30 -14.55
CA PRO A 182 7.85 -9.37 -15.51
C PRO A 182 8.14 -10.74 -14.87
N LEU A 183 7.39 -11.74 -15.34
CA LEU A 183 7.63 -13.13 -14.97
C LEU A 183 9.02 -13.57 -15.47
N VAL A 184 9.87 -14.02 -14.56
CA VAL A 184 11.20 -14.55 -14.91
C VAL A 184 11.07 -16.02 -15.24
N GLN A 185 11.44 -16.36 -16.48
CA GLN A 185 11.46 -17.76 -16.92
C GLN A 185 12.48 -18.57 -16.12
N ASN A 186 12.16 -19.84 -15.89
CA ASN A 186 13.01 -20.82 -15.18
C ASN A 186 13.28 -20.48 -13.71
N MET A 187 12.43 -19.65 -13.10
CA MET A 187 12.42 -19.36 -11.66
C MET A 187 11.00 -19.47 -11.12
N CYS A 188 10.90 -19.83 -9.85
CA CYS A 188 9.63 -19.94 -9.14
C CYS A 188 9.83 -19.58 -7.67
N THR A 189 8.77 -19.16 -7.01
CA THR A 189 8.73 -19.15 -5.54
C THR A 189 7.91 -20.33 -5.07
N TYR A 190 8.33 -20.99 -3.99
CA TYR A 190 7.59 -22.12 -3.45
C TYR A 190 7.56 -22.09 -1.93
N GLN A 191 6.46 -22.58 -1.37
CA GLN A 191 6.21 -22.69 0.05
C GLN A 191 6.05 -24.14 0.43
N GLN A 192 6.65 -24.55 1.55
CA GLN A 192 6.49 -25.90 2.11
C GLN A 192 6.54 -25.87 3.64
N PRO A 193 5.82 -26.75 4.34
CA PRO A 193 5.97 -26.92 5.79
C PRO A 193 7.42 -27.27 6.15
N GLN A 194 8.01 -26.49 7.04
CA GLN A 194 9.39 -26.71 7.49
C GLN A 194 9.64 -25.97 8.80
N SER A 195 10.26 -26.65 9.76
CA SER A 195 10.73 -26.01 10.99
C SER A 195 12.01 -25.19 10.75
N PRO A 196 12.13 -23.99 11.32
CA PRO A 196 13.36 -23.20 11.24
C PRO A 196 14.54 -23.95 11.87
N GLN A 197 15.73 -23.73 11.32
CA GLN A 197 16.97 -24.31 11.86
C GLN A 197 17.88 -23.18 12.38
N GLY A 198 18.61 -23.45 13.46
CA GLY A 198 19.54 -22.48 14.04
C GLY A 198 18.87 -21.39 14.87
N ARG A 199 19.57 -20.26 15.01
CA ARG A 199 19.08 -19.11 15.78
C ARG A 199 17.97 -18.40 15.01
N MET A 200 17.01 -17.83 15.70
CA MET A 200 15.81 -17.26 15.07
C MET A 200 15.68 -15.77 15.34
N VAL A 201 15.46 -15.00 14.29
CA VAL A 201 14.96 -13.62 14.37
C VAL A 201 13.47 -13.67 14.07
N THR A 202 12.65 -13.19 15.01
CA THR A 202 11.19 -13.19 14.87
C THR A 202 10.70 -11.79 14.55
N VAL A 203 9.84 -11.68 13.54
CA VAL A 203 9.17 -10.44 13.16
C VAL A 203 7.68 -10.59 13.41
N THR A 204 7.12 -9.61 14.10
CA THR A 204 5.69 -9.44 14.29
C THR A 204 5.32 -8.01 13.93
N ALA A 205 4.09 -7.78 13.50
CA ALA A 205 3.62 -6.43 13.28
C ALA A 205 2.23 -6.25 13.88
N ASN A 206 2.04 -5.09 14.50
CA ASN A 206 0.77 -4.73 15.10
C ASN A 206 -0.21 -4.28 14.01
N PRO A 207 -1.53 -4.34 14.27
CA PRO A 207 -2.50 -3.73 13.39
C PRO A 207 -2.17 -2.25 13.12
N PRO A 208 -2.41 -1.77 11.89
CA PRO A 208 -2.24 -0.36 11.56
C PRO A 208 -3.09 0.53 12.48
N VAL A 209 -2.50 1.62 12.97
CA VAL A 209 -3.18 2.68 13.69
C VAL A 209 -3.40 3.83 12.72
N VAL A 210 -4.68 4.08 12.40
CA VAL A 210 -5.11 5.14 11.50
C VAL A 210 -5.40 6.41 12.30
N ASP A 211 -4.79 7.51 11.91
CA ASP A 211 -5.10 8.87 12.36
C ASP A 211 -5.76 9.60 11.20
N ASP A 212 -7.06 9.88 11.35
CA ASP A 212 -7.92 10.45 10.31
C ASP A 212 -7.98 11.99 10.36
N SER A 213 -6.81 12.60 10.58
CA SER A 213 -6.70 14.05 10.67
C SER A 213 -6.99 14.72 9.31
N PHE A 214 -7.77 15.81 9.33
CA PHE A 214 -8.20 16.53 8.13
C PHE A 214 -7.03 17.02 7.25
N LEU A 215 -5.94 17.49 7.86
CA LEU A 215 -4.78 17.98 7.10
C LEU A 215 -3.94 16.82 6.54
N LEU A 216 -3.68 15.79 7.35
CA LEU A 216 -2.85 14.66 6.94
C LEU A 216 -3.39 13.39 7.60
N MET A 217 -3.99 12.52 6.78
CA MET A 217 -4.34 11.19 7.22
C MET A 217 -3.06 10.37 7.27
N THR A 218 -2.80 9.72 8.40
CA THR A 218 -1.62 8.84 8.55
C THR A 218 -2.05 7.46 8.99
N ASN A 219 -1.29 6.47 8.56
CA ASN A 219 -1.45 5.10 8.98
C ASN A 219 -0.08 4.57 9.42
N LYS A 220 0.00 4.12 10.67
CA LYS A 220 1.24 3.75 11.34
C LYS A 220 1.17 2.30 11.77
N GLN A 221 2.20 1.55 11.46
CA GLN A 221 2.35 0.16 11.85
C GLN A 221 3.70 -0.07 12.52
N THR A 222 3.65 -0.53 13.76
CA THR A 222 4.86 -0.94 14.48
C THR A 222 5.22 -2.36 14.10
N ILE A 223 6.41 -2.55 13.54
CA ILE A 223 7.02 -3.84 13.25
C ILE A 223 8.01 -4.13 14.37
N THR A 224 7.71 -5.13 15.19
CA THR A 224 8.61 -5.58 16.26
C THR A 224 9.47 -6.72 15.76
N VAL A 225 10.78 -6.56 15.89
CA VAL A 225 11.77 -7.56 15.54
C VAL A 225 12.49 -8.01 16.81
N THR A 226 12.35 -9.29 17.15
CA THR A 226 13.08 -9.94 18.25
C THR A 226 14.32 -10.60 17.68
N SER A 227 15.50 -10.15 18.12
CA SER A 227 16.78 -10.72 17.72
C SER A 227 16.99 -12.13 18.28
N THR A 228 18.07 -12.77 17.84
CA THR A 228 18.48 -14.08 18.36
C THR A 228 18.84 -14.06 19.85
N THR A 229 19.13 -12.88 20.42
CA THR A 229 19.44 -12.69 21.85
C THR A 229 18.22 -12.33 22.69
N GLY A 230 17.04 -12.26 22.07
CA GLY A 230 15.79 -11.86 22.73
C GLY A 230 15.60 -10.35 22.81
N LEU A 231 16.55 -9.53 22.33
CA LEU A 231 16.40 -8.08 22.29
C LEU A 231 15.34 -7.69 21.25
N THR A 232 14.39 -6.84 21.64
CA THR A 232 13.35 -6.36 20.77
C THR A 232 13.69 -4.97 20.22
N THR A 233 13.56 -4.83 18.91
CA THR A 233 13.70 -3.57 18.19
C THR A 233 12.40 -3.26 17.47
N ASN A 234 11.88 -2.07 17.67
CA ASN A 234 10.69 -1.61 16.97
C ASN A 234 11.10 -0.76 15.76
N LEU A 235 10.57 -1.13 14.60
CA LEU A 235 10.60 -0.34 13.38
C LEU A 235 9.22 0.29 13.19
N LEU A 236 9.19 1.51 12.68
CA LEU A 236 7.95 2.22 12.38
C LEU A 236 7.76 2.25 10.87
N TYR A 237 6.80 1.46 10.37
CA TYR A 237 6.27 1.64 9.03
C TYR A 237 5.16 2.68 9.10
N ALA A 238 5.16 3.62 8.16
CA ALA A 238 4.08 4.57 8.04
C ALA A 238 3.80 4.92 6.59
N ASP A 239 2.54 5.16 6.30
CA ASP A 239 2.07 5.77 5.07
C ASP A 239 1.13 6.94 5.41
N ALA A 240 1.02 7.87 4.49
CA ALA A 240 0.23 9.07 4.68
C ALA A 240 -0.44 9.50 3.39
N THR A 241 -1.62 10.11 3.52
CA THR A 241 -2.43 10.49 2.36
C THR A 241 -2.64 12.02 2.40
N PRO A 242 -1.72 12.80 1.81
CA PRO A 242 -1.83 14.26 1.80
C PRO A 242 -3.01 14.73 0.95
N LEU A 243 -3.42 15.97 1.17
CA LEU A 243 -4.40 16.63 0.30
C LEU A 243 -3.79 16.89 -1.09
N SER A 244 -4.61 16.71 -2.13
CA SER A 244 -4.21 16.96 -3.51
C SER A 244 -4.08 18.46 -3.80
N TRP A 245 -3.09 18.83 -4.61
CA TRP A 245 -2.90 20.21 -5.09
C TRP A 245 -4.09 20.75 -5.89
N PHE A 246 -4.79 19.85 -6.57
CA PHE A 246 -6.05 20.15 -7.24
C PHE A 246 -7.22 19.64 -6.40
N PRO A 247 -8.30 20.43 -6.20
CA PRO A 247 -9.43 19.99 -5.39
C PRO A 247 -10.16 18.83 -6.07
N LEU A 248 -10.28 17.73 -5.35
CA LEU A 248 -10.95 16.51 -5.81
C LEU A 248 -12.24 16.29 -5.01
N PRO A 249 -13.29 17.10 -5.20
CA PRO A 249 -14.53 16.89 -4.47
C PRO A 249 -15.12 15.53 -4.85
N PHE A 250 -15.52 14.80 -3.83
CA PHE A 250 -16.14 13.49 -3.93
C PHE A 250 -17.32 13.46 -2.99
N GLY A 251 -18.41 12.86 -3.46
CA GLY A 251 -19.66 12.90 -2.73
C GLY A 251 -20.54 11.74 -3.10
N GLY A 252 -20.74 10.79 -2.20
CA GLY A 252 -21.72 9.75 -2.45
C GLY A 252 -22.08 8.88 -1.26
N CYS A 253 -23.09 8.05 -1.48
CA CYS A 253 -23.62 7.13 -0.48
C CYS A 253 -23.21 5.69 -0.81
N PHE A 254 -22.64 4.99 0.16
CA PHE A 254 -22.19 3.61 0.03
C PHE A 254 -22.90 2.73 1.05
N ARG A 255 -23.40 1.57 0.60
CA ARG A 255 -23.99 0.56 1.48
C ARG A 255 -23.11 -0.68 1.46
N GLY A 256 -22.47 -0.99 2.58
CA GLY A 256 -21.66 -2.19 2.73
C GLY A 256 -22.52 -3.46 2.74
N PRO A 257 -21.96 -4.63 2.40
CA PRO A 257 -22.64 -5.91 2.58
C PRO A 257 -23.01 -6.11 4.05
N GLY A 258 -24.32 -6.25 4.34
CA GLY A 258 -24.83 -6.41 5.71
C GLY A 258 -25.17 -5.11 6.45
N ASP A 259 -24.97 -3.94 5.84
CA ASP A 259 -25.35 -2.66 6.44
C ASP A 259 -26.83 -2.33 6.25
N ASN A 260 -27.52 -2.01 7.35
CA ASN A 260 -28.94 -1.62 7.32
C ASN A 260 -29.16 -0.21 6.71
N LYS A 261 -28.13 0.64 6.68
CA LYS A 261 -28.20 2.04 6.19
C LYS A 261 -27.00 2.38 5.30
N SER A 262 -27.23 3.19 4.27
CA SER A 262 -26.17 3.77 3.46
C SER A 262 -25.41 4.82 4.28
N ARG A 263 -24.09 4.84 4.18
CA ARG A 263 -23.23 5.90 4.72
C ARG A 263 -22.92 6.88 3.60
N CYS A 264 -23.32 8.12 3.77
CA CYS A 264 -23.06 9.18 2.82
C CYS A 264 -21.90 10.02 3.29
N GLU A 265 -20.97 10.30 2.38
CA GLU A 265 -19.80 11.11 2.64
C GLU A 265 -19.69 12.15 1.53
N PHE A 266 -19.34 13.38 1.92
CA PHE A 266 -18.99 14.44 1.00
C PHE A 266 -17.73 15.13 1.50
N GLY A 267 -16.69 15.14 0.69
CA GLY A 267 -15.37 15.63 1.10
C GLY A 267 -14.41 15.74 -0.07
N LEU A 268 -13.13 15.94 0.27
CA LEU A 268 -12.05 15.91 -0.70
C LEU A 268 -11.49 14.50 -0.78
N LEU A 269 -11.56 13.90 -1.97
CA LEU A 269 -10.98 12.61 -2.24
C LEU A 269 -9.47 12.68 -2.09
N ARG A 270 -8.92 11.71 -1.35
CA ARG A 270 -7.49 11.49 -1.24
C ARG A 270 -7.15 10.20 -1.96
N VAL A 271 -6.39 10.30 -3.06
CA VAL A 271 -6.22 9.19 -4.02
C VAL A 271 -4.92 8.42 -3.79
N PHE A 272 -3.88 9.09 -3.28
CA PHE A 272 -2.54 8.53 -3.22
C PHE A 272 -2.05 8.48 -1.78
N SER A 273 -1.91 7.26 -1.25
CA SER A 273 -1.10 7.02 -0.06
C SER A 273 0.37 6.98 -0.48
N VAL A 274 1.20 7.73 0.23
CA VAL A 274 2.65 7.78 0.03
C VAL A 274 3.36 7.16 1.24
N PRO A 275 4.34 6.24 1.03
CA PRO A 275 5.15 5.72 2.12
C PRO A 275 5.95 6.83 2.79
N ALA A 276 5.73 7.04 4.08
CA ALA A 276 6.32 8.14 4.84
C ALA A 276 7.63 7.70 5.54
N MET A 277 8.62 7.22 4.79
CA MET A 277 9.81 6.53 5.34
C MET A 277 11.16 6.92 4.72
N GLY A 278 11.33 8.17 4.28
CA GLY A 278 12.65 8.70 3.91
C GLY A 278 13.35 7.90 2.81
N GLY A 279 12.67 7.64 1.69
CA GLY A 279 13.22 6.90 0.55
C GLY A 279 13.09 5.37 0.64
N THR A 280 12.53 4.83 1.73
CA THR A 280 12.12 3.43 1.81
C THR A 280 10.70 3.27 1.26
N HIS A 281 10.48 2.37 0.30
CA HIS A 281 9.20 2.32 -0.42
C HIS A 281 8.21 1.28 0.13
N SER A 282 8.67 0.36 0.99
CA SER A 282 7.81 -0.65 1.61
C SER A 282 8.30 -1.07 2.99
N ALA A 283 7.41 -1.63 3.81
CA ALA A 283 7.77 -2.26 5.08
C ALA A 283 8.82 -3.37 4.92
N THR A 284 8.80 -4.06 3.77
CA THR A 284 9.79 -5.08 3.42
C THR A 284 11.17 -4.46 3.26
N ASP A 285 11.27 -3.33 2.57
CA ASP A 285 12.54 -2.63 2.38
C ASP A 285 13.08 -2.07 3.70
N LEU A 286 12.17 -1.59 4.56
CA LEU A 286 12.51 -1.12 5.91
C LEU A 286 13.12 -2.26 6.75
N LEU A 287 12.46 -3.42 6.76
CA LEU A 287 12.96 -4.59 7.48
C LEU A 287 14.31 -5.06 6.90
N ALA A 288 14.43 -5.13 5.58
CA ALA A 288 15.67 -5.56 4.93
C ALA A 288 16.85 -4.61 5.24
N LYS A 289 16.60 -3.30 5.23
CA LYS A 289 17.58 -2.28 5.63
C LYS A 289 18.00 -2.46 7.09
N ALA A 290 17.05 -2.66 8.01
CA ALA A 290 17.34 -2.86 9.42
C ALA A 290 18.13 -4.15 9.70
N LEU A 291 17.87 -5.22 8.93
CA LEU A 291 18.60 -6.50 8.97
C LEU A 291 19.90 -6.49 8.15
N SER A 292 20.26 -5.38 7.50
CA SER A 292 21.42 -5.27 6.60
C SER A 292 21.45 -6.31 5.47
N ILE A 293 20.27 -6.72 4.96
CA ILE A 293 20.15 -7.66 3.85
C ILE A 293 20.32 -6.90 2.54
N LYS A 294 21.24 -7.36 1.69
CA LYS A 294 21.50 -6.75 0.39
C LYS A 294 20.33 -7.01 -0.57
N ALA A 295 19.93 -5.99 -1.31
CA ALA A 295 19.08 -6.19 -2.49
C ALA A 295 19.82 -7.07 -3.50
N SER A 296 19.11 -7.94 -4.20
CA SER A 296 19.70 -8.79 -5.22
C SER A 296 18.70 -8.99 -6.35
N ILE A 297 19.19 -8.79 -7.58
CA ILE A 297 18.38 -8.89 -8.78
C ILE A 297 18.15 -10.35 -9.17
N ALA A 298 17.09 -10.60 -9.93
CA ALA A 298 16.67 -11.95 -10.30
C ALA A 298 17.77 -12.79 -10.96
N THR A 299 18.56 -12.19 -11.86
CA THR A 299 19.63 -12.88 -12.60
C THR A 299 20.76 -13.33 -11.69
N GLU A 300 21.26 -12.43 -10.83
CA GLU A 300 22.31 -12.73 -9.86
C GLU A 300 21.87 -13.84 -8.90
N ARG A 301 20.63 -13.77 -8.41
CA ARG A 301 20.08 -14.81 -7.52
C ARG A 301 19.96 -16.15 -8.22
N ARG A 302 19.49 -16.16 -9.47
CA ARG A 302 19.40 -17.40 -10.26
C ARG A 302 20.77 -18.06 -10.38
N ASP A 303 21.79 -17.27 -10.71
CA ASP A 303 23.14 -17.77 -10.94
C ASP A 303 23.76 -18.28 -9.62
N LYS A 304 23.52 -17.59 -8.49
CA LYS A 304 23.91 -18.03 -7.14
C LYS A 304 23.21 -19.33 -6.70
N ILE A 305 21.92 -19.48 -6.98
CA ILE A 305 21.19 -20.73 -6.67
C ILE A 305 21.76 -21.87 -7.51
N ARG A 306 22.01 -21.63 -8.81
CA ARG A 306 22.61 -22.63 -9.71
C ARG A 306 24.01 -23.05 -9.27
N SER A 307 24.87 -22.12 -8.86
CA SER A 307 26.21 -22.44 -8.38
C SER A 307 26.20 -23.25 -7.09
N THR A 308 25.19 -23.05 -6.24
CA THR A 308 25.02 -23.82 -4.98
C THR A 308 24.40 -25.20 -5.22
N GLN A 309 23.69 -25.38 -6.33
CA GLN A 309 23.06 -26.65 -6.74
C GLN A 309 23.93 -27.46 -7.72
N ALA A 310 25.07 -26.91 -8.18
CA ALA A 310 26.00 -27.64 -9.02
C ALA A 310 26.56 -28.85 -8.24
N PRO A 311 26.51 -30.06 -8.80
CA PRO A 311 27.02 -31.24 -8.12
C PRO A 311 28.55 -31.11 -7.96
N ASN A 312 29.03 -31.32 -6.73
CA ASN A 312 30.39 -31.85 -6.53
C ASN A 312 30.43 -33.29 -7.04
#